data_AF-A0A291P010-F1
#
_entry.id   AF-A0A291P010-F1
#
_cell.length_a   1.000
_cell.length_b   1.000
_cell.length_c   1.000
_cell.angle_alpha   90.00
_cell.angle_beta   90.00
_cell.angle_gamma   90.00
#
_symmetry.space_group_name_H-M   'P 1'
#
loop_
_entity.id
_entity.type
_entity.pdbx_description
1 polymer ?
#
loop_
_entity_poly.entity_id
_entity_poly.type
_entity_poly.pdbx_seq_one_letter_code
_entity_poly.pdbx_strand_id
1 'polypeptide(L)'
;MRALIIVDVPNDFCEGGSLAVTGGAALARAISDYLAEAADYHHVVATKDFHIDPGDHFSGTPDYSSSWPPHCVSGTPGADFHPSLDTSAIEAVFYKGAYTGAYSGFEGVDENGTPLLNWLRQRGVDE
;
A
#
# COMPACT_ATOMS: atom_id res chain seq x y z
N MET A 1 7.98 20.06 7.36
CA MET A 1 6.81 19.29 7.83
C MET A 1 6.87 17.93 7.17
N ARG A 2 7.27 16.92 7.93
CA ARG A 2 7.67 15.63 7.38
C ARG A 2 6.56 14.60 7.44
N ALA A 3 6.36 13.85 6.35
CA ALA A 3 5.45 12.71 6.31
C ALA A 3 6.16 11.38 6.02
N LEU A 4 5.63 10.28 6.54
CA LEU A 4 6.00 8.92 6.15
C LEU A 4 4.90 8.33 5.28
N ILE A 5 5.29 7.75 4.14
CA ILE A 5 4.40 6.97 3.28
C ILE A 5 4.83 5.50 3.36
N ILE A 6 3.98 4.66 3.94
CA ILE A 6 4.16 3.20 3.99
C ILE A 6 3.57 2.62 2.71
N VAL A 7 4.43 2.19 1.79
CA VAL A 7 4.01 1.74 0.47
C VAL A 7 3.75 0.23 0.50
N ASP A 8 2.52 -0.14 0.19
CA ASP A 8 2.11 -1.49 -0.21
C ASP A 8 2.71 -2.61 0.67
N VAL A 9 2.22 -2.70 1.91
CA VAL A 9 2.51 -3.81 2.84
C VAL A 9 1.28 -4.75 3.01
N PRO A 10 0.62 -5.22 1.93
CA PRO A 10 -0.46 -6.18 2.04
C PRO A 10 0.06 -7.61 2.20
N ASN A 11 -0.85 -8.53 2.53
CA ASN A 11 -0.54 -9.97 2.62
C ASN A 11 0.00 -10.55 1.31
N ASP A 12 -0.54 -10.14 0.15
CA ASP A 12 -0.15 -10.70 -1.14
C ASP A 12 1.31 -10.41 -1.55
N PHE A 13 1.93 -9.38 -0.97
CA PHE A 13 3.34 -9.03 -1.19
C PHE A 13 4.28 -9.64 -0.13
N CYS A 14 3.74 -10.38 0.84
CA CYS A 14 4.50 -11.08 1.86
C CYS A 14 4.55 -12.59 1.60
N GLU A 15 5.37 -13.32 2.36
CA GLU A 15 5.47 -14.78 2.26
C GLU A 15 4.11 -15.48 2.41
N GLY A 16 3.76 -16.34 1.45
CA GLY A 16 2.46 -17.02 1.38
C GLY A 16 1.41 -16.29 0.52
N GLY A 17 1.68 -15.04 0.14
CA GLY A 17 0.88 -14.26 -0.81
C GLY A 17 1.06 -14.68 -2.27
N SER A 18 0.15 -14.22 -3.13
CA SER A 18 0.16 -14.50 -4.58
C SER A 18 1.33 -13.86 -5.33
N LEU A 19 1.89 -12.76 -4.81
CA LEU A 19 3.03 -12.03 -5.38
C LEU A 19 4.09 -11.76 -4.30
N ALA A 20 4.44 -12.82 -3.57
CA ALA A 20 5.29 -12.74 -2.38
C ALA A 20 6.69 -12.20 -2.65
N VAL A 21 7.13 -11.27 -1.79
CA VAL A 21 8.52 -10.80 -1.69
C VAL A 21 9.14 -11.35 -0.42
N THR A 22 10.24 -12.09 -0.55
CA THR A 22 10.98 -12.61 0.61
C THR A 22 11.47 -11.45 1.48
N GLY A 23 11.17 -11.51 2.77
CA GLY A 23 11.41 -10.46 3.76
C GLY A 23 10.20 -9.58 4.06
N GLY A 24 9.09 -9.70 3.32
CA GLY A 24 7.90 -8.86 3.49
C GLY A 24 7.30 -8.93 4.89
N ALA A 25 7.13 -10.13 5.44
CA ALA A 25 6.60 -10.31 6.79
C ALA A 25 7.53 -9.72 7.88
N ALA A 26 8.84 -9.83 7.69
CA ALA A 26 9.84 -9.25 8.60
C ALA A 26 9.86 -7.71 8.51
N LEU A 27 9.74 -7.15 7.30
CA LEU A 27 9.66 -5.72 7.06
C LEU A 27 8.41 -5.10 7.71
N ALA A 28 7.25 -5.74 7.60
CA ALA A 28 6.02 -5.28 8.25
C ALA A 28 6.20 -5.08 9.77
N ARG A 29 6.88 -6.02 10.43
CA ARG A 29 7.22 -5.90 11.85
C ARG A 29 8.23 -4.78 12.10
N ALA A 30 9.28 -4.69 11.30
CA ALA A 30 10.32 -3.67 11.46
C ALA A 30 9.77 -2.24 11.32
N ILE A 31 8.78 -2.02 10.44
CA ILE A 31 8.08 -0.74 10.32
C ILE A 31 7.33 -0.41 11.62
N SER A 32 6.62 -1.39 12.20
CA SER A 32 5.88 -1.19 13.45
C SER A 32 6.81 -0.86 14.61
N ASP A 33 7.92 -1.60 14.74
CA ASP A 33 8.93 -1.36 15.78
C ASP A 33 9.54 0.05 15.62
N TYR A 34 9.85 0.46 14.39
CA TYR A 34 10.38 1.78 14.09
C TYR A 34 9.40 2.92 14.44
N LEU A 35 8.11 2.74 14.17
CA LEU A 35 7.09 3.73 14.53
C LEU A 35 6.93 3.86 16.05
N ALA A 36 7.13 2.79 16.81
CA ALA A 36 7.02 2.79 18.26
C ALA A 36 8.17 3.53 18.97
N GLU A 37 9.36 3.58 18.38
CA GLU A 37 10.58 4.12 19.02
C GLU A 37 10.77 5.65 18.92
N ALA A 38 9.72 6.40 18.57
CA ALA A 38 9.70 7.86 18.36
C ALA A 38 10.15 8.30 16.95
N ALA A 39 9.41 7.86 15.94
CA ALA A 39 9.54 8.37 14.59
C ALA A 39 9.09 9.86 14.52
N ASP A 40 10.01 10.75 14.15
CA ASP A 40 9.76 12.20 14.00
C ASP A 40 9.05 12.50 12.67
N TYR A 41 7.80 12.04 12.56
CA TYR A 41 6.90 12.35 11.46
C TYR A 41 5.70 13.12 11.98
N HIS A 42 5.34 14.17 11.26
CA HIS A 42 4.13 14.91 11.54
C HIS A 42 2.90 14.20 10.99
N HIS A 43 3.08 13.44 9.90
CA HIS A 43 2.03 12.63 9.32
C HIS A 43 2.51 11.24 8.92
N VAL A 44 1.67 10.22 9.14
CA VAL A 44 1.92 8.85 8.66
C VAL A 44 0.72 8.38 7.85
N VAL A 45 0.98 7.98 6.61
CA VAL A 45 -0.04 7.49 5.67
C VAL A 45 0.44 6.20 5.00
N ALA A 46 -0.48 5.46 4.41
CA ALA A 46 -0.16 4.24 3.69
C ALA A 46 -0.83 4.18 2.31
N THR A 47 -0.23 3.41 1.40
CA THR A 47 -0.85 3.09 0.10
C THR A 47 -1.21 1.62 0.06
N LYS A 48 -2.24 1.30 -0.74
CA LYS A 48 -2.61 -0.07 -1.03
C LYS A 48 -2.93 -0.22 -2.51
N ASP A 49 -2.32 -1.22 -3.16
CA ASP A 49 -2.98 -1.84 -4.31
C ASP A 49 -4.31 -2.43 -3.89
N PHE A 50 -5.34 -2.16 -4.69
CA PHE A 50 -6.70 -2.57 -4.40
C PHE A 50 -7.47 -2.75 -5.71
N HIS A 51 -7.42 -3.97 -6.24
CA HIS A 51 -7.92 -4.28 -7.57
C HIS A 51 -9.37 -4.78 -7.50
N ILE A 52 -10.28 -4.09 -8.20
CA ILE A 52 -11.67 -4.54 -8.40
C ILE A 52 -11.75 -5.33 -9.70
N ASP A 53 -11.32 -4.72 -10.80
CA ASP A 53 -11.24 -5.35 -12.13
C ASP A 53 -10.19 -4.62 -12.98
N PRO A 54 -8.89 -4.96 -12.85
CA PRO A 54 -7.82 -4.19 -13.47
C PRO A 54 -7.51 -4.62 -14.92
N GLY A 55 -8.37 -5.47 -15.53
CA GLY A 55 -8.23 -5.92 -16.91
C GLY A 55 -6.90 -6.64 -17.17
N ASP A 56 -6.18 -6.19 -18.22
CA ASP A 56 -4.93 -6.81 -18.71
C ASP A 56 -3.77 -6.81 -17.69
N HIS A 57 -3.92 -6.11 -16.56
CA HIS A 57 -2.98 -6.19 -15.44
C HIS A 57 -2.89 -7.62 -14.87
N PHE A 58 -3.99 -8.39 -14.91
CA PHE A 58 -4.01 -9.78 -14.47
C PHE A 58 -3.94 -10.77 -15.63
N SER A 59 -3.14 -11.81 -15.46
CA SER A 59 -2.99 -12.90 -16.42
C SER A 59 -2.84 -14.25 -15.73
N GLY A 60 -3.41 -15.30 -16.32
CA GLY A 60 -3.15 -16.69 -15.92
C GLY A 60 -1.75 -17.18 -16.34
N THR A 61 -1.08 -16.46 -17.23
CA THR A 61 0.31 -16.69 -17.67
C THR A 61 1.07 -15.36 -17.62
N PRO A 62 1.36 -14.83 -16.43
CA PRO A 62 1.94 -13.50 -16.26
C PRO A 62 3.39 -13.42 -16.73
N ASP A 63 3.79 -12.25 -17.23
CA ASP A 63 5.15 -11.95 -17.67
C ASP A 63 6.01 -11.27 -16.59
N TYR A 64 5.40 -10.85 -15.47
CA TYR A 64 6.05 -10.13 -14.35
C TYR A 64 6.70 -8.80 -14.75
N SER A 65 6.19 -8.18 -15.81
CA SER A 65 6.62 -6.87 -16.31
C SER A 65 5.41 -5.97 -16.57
N SER A 66 4.46 -6.43 -17.37
CA SER A 66 3.20 -5.75 -17.71
C SER A 66 1.97 -6.51 -17.25
N SER A 67 2.10 -7.81 -16.95
CA SER A 67 1.01 -8.65 -16.45
C SER A 67 1.46 -9.47 -15.25
N TRP A 68 0.52 -9.68 -14.33
CA TRP A 68 0.76 -10.25 -13.00
C TRP A 68 -0.24 -11.34 -12.68
N PRO A 69 0.06 -12.29 -11.77
CA PRO A 69 -0.98 -13.12 -11.19
C PRO A 69 -1.99 -12.23 -10.44
N PRO A 70 -3.26 -12.64 -10.27
CA PRO A 70 -4.20 -11.90 -9.43
C PRO A 70 -3.63 -11.70 -8.01
N HIS A 71 -3.60 -10.45 -7.56
CA HIS A 71 -3.08 -10.02 -6.26
C HIS A 71 -3.91 -8.84 -5.74
N CYS A 72 -3.89 -8.58 -4.44
CA CYS A 72 -4.52 -7.42 -3.81
C CYS A 72 -5.99 -7.20 -4.26
N VAL A 73 -6.72 -8.29 -4.48
CA VAL A 73 -8.10 -8.25 -4.99
C VAL A 73 -9.02 -7.74 -3.88
N SER A 74 -9.88 -6.79 -4.21
CA SER A 74 -10.81 -6.17 -3.27
C SER A 74 -11.67 -7.21 -2.54
N GLY A 75 -11.79 -7.05 -1.22
CA GLY A 75 -12.55 -7.97 -0.37
C GLY A 75 -11.88 -9.32 -0.08
N THR A 76 -10.62 -9.52 -0.52
CA THR A 76 -9.85 -10.72 -0.20
C THR A 76 -8.82 -10.45 0.91
N PRO A 77 -8.44 -11.47 1.70
CA PRO A 77 -7.37 -11.32 2.69
C PRO A 77 -6.03 -10.88 2.09
N GLY A 78 -5.78 -11.22 0.82
CA GLY A 78 -4.56 -10.83 0.11
C GLY A 78 -4.37 -9.32 0.04
N ALA A 79 -5.47 -8.55 -0.03
CA ALA A 79 -5.46 -7.10 -0.03
C ALA A 79 -5.36 -6.46 1.35
N ASP A 80 -5.50 -7.20 2.46
CA ASP A 80 -5.39 -6.63 3.81
C ASP A 80 -3.93 -6.32 4.15
N PHE A 81 -3.70 -5.33 5.03
CA PHE A 81 -2.36 -5.10 5.57
C PHE A 81 -1.85 -6.37 6.25
N HIS A 82 -0.56 -6.66 6.11
CA HIS A 82 0.04 -7.79 6.77
C HIS A 82 -0.12 -7.65 8.30
N PRO A 83 -0.54 -8.70 9.03
CA PRO A 83 -0.92 -8.60 10.44
C PRO A 83 0.22 -8.22 11.40
N SER A 84 1.47 -8.22 10.93
CA SER A 84 2.62 -7.71 11.69
C SER A 84 2.84 -6.19 11.55
N LEU A 85 2.05 -5.50 10.72
CA LEU A 85 2.05 -4.04 10.62
C LEU A 85 1.04 -3.46 11.62
N ASP A 86 1.51 -2.67 12.59
CA ASP A 86 0.65 -1.85 13.45
C ASP A 86 0.13 -0.65 12.66
N THR A 87 -1.19 -0.61 12.47
CA THR A 87 -1.86 0.44 11.70
C THR A 87 -2.32 1.61 12.56
N SER A 88 -2.08 1.59 13.88
CA SER A 88 -2.59 2.60 14.81
C SER A 88 -2.09 4.03 14.54
N ALA A 89 -0.90 4.17 13.96
CA ALA A 89 -0.32 5.45 13.57
C ALA A 89 -0.77 5.96 12.19
N ILE A 90 -1.43 5.13 11.38
CA ILE A 90 -1.79 5.48 9.99
C ILE A 90 -3.04 6.37 9.99
N GLU A 91 -2.89 7.63 9.55
CA GLU A 91 -3.99 8.61 9.51
C GLU A 91 -4.90 8.45 8.29
N ALA A 92 -4.36 7.99 7.17
CA ALA A 92 -5.08 7.82 5.92
C ALA A 92 -4.47 6.70 5.08
N VAL A 93 -5.33 6.00 4.34
CA VAL A 93 -4.97 4.95 3.39
C VAL A 93 -5.39 5.36 1.99
N PHE A 94 -4.46 5.31 1.04
CA PHE A 94 -4.68 5.69 -0.35
C PHE A 94 -4.72 4.45 -1.22
N TYR A 95 -5.90 4.18 -1.80
CA TYR A 95 -6.15 3.01 -2.63
C TYR A 95 -5.87 3.34 -4.10
N LYS A 96 -5.09 2.48 -4.76
CA LYS A 96 -4.75 2.59 -6.19
C LYS A 96 -5.11 1.31 -6.93
N GLY A 97 -5.30 1.43 -8.25
CA GLY A 97 -5.46 0.28 -9.14
C GLY A 97 -6.85 -0.35 -9.22
N ALA A 98 -7.93 0.36 -8.83
CA ALA A 98 -9.28 -0.20 -8.82
C ALA A 98 -9.70 -0.84 -10.15
N TYR A 99 -9.43 -0.17 -11.28
CA TYR A 99 -9.84 -0.60 -12.63
C TYR A 99 -8.70 -0.60 -13.66
N THR A 100 -7.45 -0.56 -13.19
CA THR A 100 -6.23 -0.56 -14.01
C THR A 100 -5.04 -0.98 -13.14
N GLY A 101 -3.92 -1.37 -13.73
CA GLY A 101 -2.65 -1.42 -12.99
C GLY A 101 -2.24 -0.01 -12.52
N ALA A 102 -1.61 0.08 -11.34
CA ALA A 102 -1.11 1.34 -10.77
C ALA A 102 0.27 1.13 -10.15
N TYR A 103 1.22 2.01 -10.45
CA TYR A 103 2.63 1.83 -10.11
C TYR A 103 3.10 2.78 -8.99
N SER A 104 2.49 3.95 -8.91
CA SER A 104 2.86 5.00 -7.97
C SER A 104 1.80 5.16 -6.88
N GLY A 105 2.24 5.32 -5.64
CA GLY A 105 1.37 5.70 -4.52
C GLY A 105 0.59 7.00 -4.76
N PHE A 106 1.12 7.90 -5.60
CA PHE A 106 0.48 9.17 -5.94
C PHE A 106 -0.74 9.03 -6.87
N GLU A 107 -0.97 7.84 -7.43
CA GLU A 107 -2.21 7.51 -8.15
C GLU A 107 -3.35 7.17 -7.18
N GLY A 108 -3.04 6.97 -5.90
CA GLY A 108 -4.01 6.59 -4.88
C GLY A 108 -4.89 7.72 -4.39
N VAL A 109 -6.11 7.35 -4.00
CA VAL A 109 -7.12 8.23 -3.39
C VAL A 109 -7.57 7.67 -2.04
N ASP A 110 -7.85 8.55 -1.08
CA ASP A 110 -8.46 8.15 0.19
C ASP A 110 -9.96 7.84 0.03
N GLU A 111 -10.61 7.43 1.13
CA GLU A 111 -12.05 7.11 1.17
C GLU A 111 -12.97 8.28 0.78
N ASN A 112 -12.48 9.51 0.84
CA ASN A 112 -13.20 10.72 0.47
C ASN A 112 -12.90 11.16 -0.98
N GLY A 113 -12.09 10.39 -1.71
CA GLY A 113 -11.65 10.70 -3.07
C GLY A 113 -10.52 11.73 -3.14
N THR A 114 -9.81 11.98 -2.04
CA THR A 114 -8.69 12.94 -2.01
C THR A 114 -7.42 12.28 -2.53
N PRO A 115 -6.77 12.81 -3.59
CA PRO A 115 -5.47 12.30 -4.05
C PRO A 115 -4.37 12.51 -3.01
N LEU A 116 -3.42 11.57 -2.93
CA LEU A 116 -2.31 11.61 -1.96
C LEU A 116 -1.57 12.95 -1.94
N LEU A 117 -1.17 13.48 -3.11
CA LEU A 117 -0.48 14.78 -3.18
C LEU A 117 -1.32 15.92 -2.58
N ASN A 118 -2.63 15.93 -2.84
CA ASN A 118 -3.51 16.97 -2.33
C ASN A 118 -3.65 16.87 -0.81
N TRP A 119 -3.79 15.65 -0.28
CA TRP A 119 -3.87 15.41 1.16
C TRP A 119 -2.63 15.91 1.90
N LEU A 120 -1.44 15.62 1.35
CA LEU A 120 -0.14 16.05 1.88
C LEU A 120 -0.01 17.58 1.85
N ARG A 121 -0.32 18.22 0.71
CA ARG A 121 -0.19 19.67 0.54
C ARG A 121 -1.16 20.46 1.41
N GLN A 122 -2.38 19.97 1.60
CA GLN A 122 -3.36 20.61 2.50
C GLN A 122 -2.90 20.63 3.97
N ARG A 123 -1.99 19.72 4.35
CA ARG A 123 -1.38 19.64 5.67
C ARG A 123 0.00 20.30 5.76
N GLY A 124 0.41 21.00 4.69
CA GLY A 124 1.69 21.70 4.65
C GLY A 124 2.90 20.78 4.60
N VAL A 125 2.74 19.50 4.24
CA VAL A 125 3.88 18.57 4.06
C VAL A 125 4.77 19.06 2.92
N ASP A 126 6.07 19.06 3.18
CA ASP A 126 7.12 19.49 2.25
C ASP A 126 8.29 18.50 2.12
N GLU A 127 8.35 17.45 2.96
CA GLU A 127 9.34 16.36 2.90
C GLU A 127 8.84 15.02 3.46
#